data_AF-A0A7V1E7P4-F1
#
_entry.id   AF-A0A7V1E7P4-F1
#
_cell.length_a   1.000
_cell.length_b   1.000
_cell.length_c   1.000
_cell.angle_alpha   90.00
_cell.angle_beta   90.00
_cell.angle_gamma   90.00
#
_symmetry.space_group_name_H-M   'P 1'
#
loop_
_entity.id
_entity.type
_entity.pdbx_description
1 polymer ?
#
loop_
_entity_poly.entity_id
_entity_poly.type
_entity_poly.pdbx_seq_one_letter_code
_entity_poly.pdbx_strand_id
1 'polypeptide(L)'
;LILLGIAFTALWGTIFPFISEAVRGVKVTVGTPFYDQVAAPLGIGLLFLIGFCPLIAWRRASTENLQRNFLYPLIASFIGGAILVAYGIREPIGALIIAVLIIFVNATIIIEFYRGTSARHRMRGEGYLTAFTNLIWKNKRRYGGYIIHIGVAMIFMAFLGGPFKLTVEKTLKPGQSLTIGNYNVVFEEMFEYEQEKKLTIAATMGVFDKKSKKRLGTVTPRKEFYAPQPGEEQGQPWTRVAVRSSAKEDLYFIFSPDETGRQEAGFKIFVNPFMRWMWIAGFVMTFGTIIVIWPDDGEKRRMTMIYSREAASEKDNEKEKVLS
;
A
#
# COMPACT_ATOMS: atom_id res chain seq x y z
N LEU A 1 1.56 -0.25 -20.93
CA LEU A 1 1.69 -1.73 -20.99
C LEU A 1 1.80 -2.37 -19.61
N ILE A 2 2.73 -1.97 -18.73
CA ILE A 2 2.86 -2.60 -17.40
C ILE A 2 1.56 -2.59 -16.58
N LEU A 3 0.90 -1.43 -16.44
CA LEU A 3 -0.38 -1.34 -15.71
C LEU A 3 -1.47 -2.23 -16.31
N LEU A 4 -1.53 -2.32 -17.64
CA LEU A 4 -2.46 -3.22 -18.35
C LEU A 4 -2.12 -4.69 -18.06
N GLY A 5 -0.83 -5.03 -18.05
CA GLY A 5 -0.35 -6.36 -17.67
C GLY A 5 -0.78 -6.73 -16.24
N ILE A 6 -0.55 -5.84 -15.27
CA ILE A 6 -0.97 -6.07 -13.87
C ILE A 6 -2.49 -6.25 -13.78
N ALA A 7 -3.27 -5.40 -14.45
CA ALA A 7 -4.72 -5.50 -14.48
C ALA A 7 -5.19 -6.82 -15.10
N PHE A 8 -4.59 -7.23 -16.22
CA PHE A 8 -4.86 -8.51 -16.86
C PHE A 8 -4.51 -9.69 -15.96
N THR A 9 -3.35 -9.67 -15.30
CA THR A 9 -2.93 -10.73 -14.35
C THR A 9 -3.91 -10.87 -13.19
N ALA A 10 -4.37 -9.75 -12.61
CA ALA A 10 -5.36 -9.75 -11.53
C ALA A 10 -6.72 -10.29 -12.00
N LEU A 11 -7.18 -9.84 -13.17
CA LEU A 11 -8.42 -10.30 -13.78
C LEU A 11 -8.36 -11.81 -14.08
N TRP A 12 -7.29 -12.26 -14.73
CA TRP A 12 -7.07 -13.65 -15.09
C TRP A 12 -7.00 -14.54 -13.86
N GLY A 13 -6.21 -14.18 -12.85
CA GLY A 13 -6.10 -14.96 -11.61
C GLY A 13 -7.42 -15.11 -10.85
N THR A 14 -8.35 -14.16 -11.03
CA THR A 14 -9.68 -14.20 -10.41
C THR A 14 -10.68 -15.04 -11.22
N ILE A 15 -10.67 -14.94 -12.55
CA ILE A 15 -11.66 -15.59 -13.42
C ILE A 15 -11.25 -17.01 -13.82
N PHE A 16 -9.94 -17.31 -13.88
CA PHE A 16 -9.43 -18.60 -14.35
C PHE A 16 -10.00 -19.83 -13.62
N PRO A 17 -10.18 -19.84 -12.29
CA PRO A 17 -10.80 -20.97 -11.60
C PRO A 17 -12.19 -21.33 -12.16
N PHE A 18 -13.02 -20.32 -12.48
CA PHE A 18 -14.36 -20.52 -13.06
C PHE A 18 -14.31 -21.05 -14.49
N ILE A 19 -13.38 -20.53 -15.31
CA ILE A 19 -13.18 -21.01 -16.68
C ILE A 19 -12.72 -22.48 -16.66
N SER A 20 -11.75 -22.80 -15.79
CA SER A 20 -11.24 -24.17 -15.66
C SER A 20 -12.33 -25.14 -15.24
N GLU A 21 -13.19 -24.75 -14.31
CA GLU A 21 -14.32 -25.54 -13.87
C GLU A 21 -15.32 -25.76 -15.02
N ALA A 22 -15.68 -24.71 -15.75
CA ALA A 22 -16.64 -24.79 -16.86
C ALA A 22 -16.14 -25.63 -18.05
N VAL A 23 -14.84 -25.55 -18.38
CA VAL A 23 -14.28 -26.20 -19.58
C VAL A 23 -13.73 -27.60 -19.28
N ARG A 24 -13.09 -27.79 -18.11
CA ARG A 24 -12.38 -29.03 -17.76
C ARG A 24 -13.05 -29.82 -16.64
N GLY A 25 -14.11 -29.29 -16.03
CA GLY A 25 -14.76 -29.90 -14.87
C GLY A 25 -13.90 -29.90 -13.60
N VAL A 26 -12.76 -29.19 -13.61
CA VAL A 26 -11.83 -29.14 -12.47
C VAL A 26 -11.50 -27.70 -12.11
N LYS A 27 -11.63 -27.37 -10.83
CA LYS A 27 -11.35 -26.04 -10.31
C LYS A 27 -9.87 -25.88 -9.98
N VAL A 28 -9.14 -25.21 -10.86
CA VAL A 28 -7.72 -24.88 -10.60
C VAL A 28 -7.65 -23.67 -9.67
N THR A 29 -6.91 -23.79 -8.56
CA THR A 29 -6.69 -22.69 -7.62
C THR A 29 -5.48 -21.87 -8.04
N VAL A 30 -5.66 -20.57 -8.26
CA VAL A 30 -4.58 -19.63 -8.54
C VAL A 30 -4.14 -18.98 -7.23
N GLY A 31 -3.03 -19.47 -6.67
CA GLY A 31 -2.48 -19.00 -5.39
C GLY A 31 -1.30 -18.05 -5.52
N THR A 32 -0.68 -17.74 -4.38
CA THR A 32 0.50 -16.85 -4.25
C THR A 32 1.61 -17.13 -5.29
N PRO A 33 2.00 -18.38 -5.61
CA PRO A 33 3.09 -18.64 -6.55
C PRO A 33 2.87 -18.03 -7.95
N PHE A 34 1.62 -17.99 -8.43
CA PHE A 34 1.31 -17.37 -9.73
C PHE A 34 1.55 -15.85 -9.69
N TYR A 35 1.07 -15.18 -8.63
CA TYR A 35 1.24 -13.74 -8.48
C TYR A 35 2.70 -13.35 -8.24
N ASP A 36 3.46 -14.16 -7.51
CA ASP A 36 4.89 -13.95 -7.30
C ASP A 36 5.69 -14.05 -8.61
N GLN A 37 5.28 -14.91 -9.54
CA GLN A 37 5.94 -15.07 -10.83
C GLN A 37 5.56 -14.00 -11.85
N VAL A 38 4.34 -13.49 -11.81
CA VAL A 38 3.82 -12.57 -12.85
C VAL A 38 3.63 -11.15 -12.34
N ALA A 39 2.87 -10.97 -11.26
CA ALA A 39 2.53 -9.65 -10.75
C ALA A 39 3.72 -8.97 -10.05
N ALA A 40 4.54 -9.73 -9.31
CA ALA A 40 5.67 -9.13 -8.58
C ALA A 40 6.73 -8.52 -9.52
N PRO A 41 7.20 -9.17 -10.60
CA PRO A 41 8.12 -8.54 -11.56
C PRO A 41 7.54 -7.30 -12.23
N LEU A 42 6.25 -7.34 -12.62
CA LEU A 42 5.56 -6.18 -13.18
C LEU A 42 5.46 -5.04 -12.16
N GLY A 43 5.22 -5.34 -10.89
CA GLY A 43 5.21 -4.38 -9.79
C GLY A 43 6.58 -3.73 -9.57
N ILE A 44 7.66 -4.53 -9.57
CA ILE A 44 9.04 -4.03 -9.50
C ILE A 44 9.35 -3.10 -10.68
N GLY A 45 8.96 -3.50 -11.90
CA GLY A 45 9.10 -2.66 -13.09
C GLY A 45 8.32 -1.35 -12.99
N LEU A 46 7.09 -1.40 -12.47
CA LEU A 46 6.28 -0.21 -12.22
C LEU A 46 6.95 0.73 -11.20
N LEU A 47 7.46 0.19 -10.08
CA LEU A 47 8.14 0.98 -9.05
C LEU A 47 9.39 1.68 -9.62
N PHE A 48 10.17 0.98 -10.44
CA PHE A 48 11.28 1.59 -11.16
C PHE A 48 10.82 2.74 -12.07
N LEU A 49 9.77 2.52 -12.88
CA LEU A 49 9.23 3.56 -13.77
C LEU A 49 8.74 4.79 -13.01
N ILE A 50 8.15 4.61 -11.82
CA ILE A 50 7.70 5.73 -10.98
C ILE A 50 8.87 6.67 -10.63
N GLY A 51 10.05 6.11 -10.31
CA GLY A 51 11.25 6.90 -10.02
C GLY A 51 11.99 7.37 -11.27
N PHE A 52 11.88 6.64 -12.37
CA PHE A 52 12.59 6.91 -13.62
C PHE A 52 11.92 8.01 -14.45
N CYS A 53 10.60 7.94 -14.61
CA CYS A 53 9.83 8.85 -15.45
C CYS A 53 9.97 10.34 -15.10
N PRO A 54 9.99 10.76 -13.81
CA PRO A 54 10.20 12.17 -13.45
C PRO A 54 11.52 12.76 -13.93
N LEU A 55 12.55 11.92 -14.10
CA LEU A 55 13.90 12.33 -14.48
C LEU A 55 14.05 12.53 -16.00
N ILE A 56 13.18 11.89 -16.79
CA ILE A 56 13.14 12.08 -18.24
C ILE A 56 12.16 13.20 -18.54
N ALA A 57 12.71 14.40 -18.78
CA ALA A 57 11.94 15.48 -19.39
C ALA A 57 11.57 15.06 -20.83
N TRP A 58 10.33 14.55 -21.00
CA TRP A 58 9.77 13.90 -22.20
C TRP A 58 9.87 14.67 -23.52
N ARG A 59 10.46 15.87 -23.56
CA ARG A 59 10.53 16.69 -24.78
C ARG A 59 11.93 17.19 -25.17
N ARG A 60 12.92 17.25 -24.27
CA ARG A 60 14.29 17.77 -24.56
C ARG A 60 15.33 17.30 -23.53
N ALA A 61 15.50 15.99 -23.34
CA ALA A 61 16.59 15.50 -22.51
C ALA A 61 17.91 15.51 -23.31
N SER A 62 18.83 16.43 -23.00
CA SER A 62 20.23 16.20 -23.36
C SER A 62 20.77 15.06 -22.50
N THR A 63 21.62 14.20 -23.08
CA THR A 63 22.25 13.07 -22.37
C THR A 63 22.97 13.50 -21.10
N GLU A 64 23.58 14.69 -21.11
CA GLU A 64 24.26 15.29 -19.97
C GLU A 64 23.30 15.68 -18.82
N ASN A 65 22.14 16.25 -19.14
CA ASN A 65 21.12 16.56 -18.13
C ASN A 65 20.51 15.27 -17.56
N LEU A 66 20.36 14.23 -18.37
CA LEU A 66 19.87 12.94 -17.90
C LEU A 66 20.85 12.33 -16.88
N GLN A 67 22.15 12.29 -17.19
CA GLN A 67 23.18 11.77 -16.30
C GLN A 67 23.24 12.55 -14.97
N ARG A 68 23.26 13.88 -15.01
CA ARG A 68 23.29 14.72 -13.80
C ARG A 68 22.04 14.59 -12.94
N ASN A 69 20.88 14.33 -13.54
CA ASN A 69 19.63 14.15 -12.81
C ASN A 69 19.50 12.74 -12.22
N PHE A 70 20.08 11.74 -12.87
CA PHE A 70 20.00 10.34 -12.46
C PHE A 70 21.06 9.96 -11.42
N LEU A 71 22.22 10.63 -11.46
CA LEU A 71 23.38 10.25 -10.64
C LEU A 71 23.07 10.27 -9.14
N TYR A 72 22.46 11.34 -8.63
CA TYR A 72 22.21 11.47 -7.18
C TYR A 72 21.18 10.47 -6.63
N PRO A 73 19.99 10.27 -7.25
CA PRO A 73 19.07 9.20 -6.83
C PRO A 73 19.70 7.82 -6.91
N LEU A 74 20.51 7.56 -7.94
CA LEU A 74 21.16 6.27 -8.13
C LEU A 74 22.22 6.01 -7.05
N ILE A 75 23.08 6.99 -6.77
CA ILE A 75 24.06 6.91 -5.66
C ILE A 75 23.34 6.66 -4.33
N ALA A 76 22.27 7.40 -4.04
CA ALA A 76 21.50 7.22 -2.82
C ALA A 76 20.94 5.79 -2.70
N SER A 77 20.44 5.23 -3.80
CA SER A 77 19.93 3.85 -3.85
C SER A 77 21.03 2.79 -3.64
N PHE A 78 22.22 2.96 -4.23
CA PHE A 78 23.34 2.04 -4.04
C PHE A 78 23.92 2.11 -2.64
N ILE A 79 24.11 3.31 -2.09
CA ILE A 79 24.55 3.49 -0.70
C ILE A 79 23.52 2.88 0.25
N GLY A 80 22.24 3.16 0.03
CA GLY A 80 21.15 2.57 0.81
C GLY A 80 21.14 1.04 0.75
N GLY A 81 21.28 0.46 -0.45
CA GLY A 81 21.39 -0.98 -0.66
C GLY A 81 22.60 -1.59 0.05
N ALA A 82 23.78 -0.96 -0.05
CA ALA A 82 24.99 -1.41 0.63
C ALA A 82 24.83 -1.39 2.16
N ILE A 83 24.18 -0.35 2.70
CA ILE A 83 23.83 -0.26 4.12
C ILE A 83 22.90 -1.43 4.52
N LEU A 84 21.83 -1.69 3.76
CA LEU A 84 20.89 -2.78 4.06
C LEU A 84 21.58 -4.16 4.06
N VAL A 85 22.47 -4.40 3.09
CA VAL A 85 23.27 -5.64 3.01
C VAL A 85 24.25 -5.76 4.18
N ALA A 86 24.87 -4.65 4.60
CA ALA A 86 25.75 -4.61 5.78
C ALA A 86 24.98 -4.89 7.08
N TYR A 87 23.72 -4.47 7.18
CA TYR A 87 22.81 -4.79 8.28
C TYR A 87 22.24 -6.22 8.22
N GLY A 88 22.62 -7.03 7.23
CA GLY A 88 22.26 -8.44 7.12
C GLY A 88 21.00 -8.73 6.32
N ILE A 89 20.39 -7.73 5.67
CA ILE A 89 19.25 -7.92 4.77
C ILE A 89 19.80 -8.39 3.42
N ARG A 90 19.89 -9.71 3.24
CA ARG A 90 20.44 -10.34 2.03
C ARG A 90 19.41 -11.19 1.28
N GLU A 91 18.54 -11.88 2.01
CA GLU A 91 17.52 -12.76 1.43
C GLU A 91 16.11 -12.42 1.95
N PRO A 92 15.08 -12.55 1.10
CA PRO A 92 15.17 -12.83 -0.34
C PRO A 92 15.65 -11.60 -1.13
N ILE A 93 16.42 -11.83 -2.21
CA ILE A 93 16.94 -10.75 -3.08
C ILE A 93 15.84 -9.80 -3.59
N GLY A 94 14.63 -10.30 -3.82
CA GLY A 94 13.48 -9.48 -4.25
C GLY A 94 13.12 -8.38 -3.25
N ALA A 95 13.23 -8.66 -1.94
CA ALA A 95 13.01 -7.64 -0.91
C ALA A 95 14.09 -6.55 -0.98
N LEU A 96 15.35 -6.93 -1.16
CA LEU A 96 16.44 -5.96 -1.32
C LEU A 96 16.25 -5.07 -2.55
N ILE A 97 15.85 -5.65 -3.70
CA ILE A 97 15.54 -4.89 -4.92
C ILE A 97 14.44 -3.88 -4.67
N ILE A 98 13.34 -4.29 -4.03
CA ILE A 98 12.22 -3.39 -3.69
C ILE A 98 12.72 -2.27 -2.77
N ALA A 99 13.49 -2.57 -1.73
CA ALA A 99 14.02 -1.56 -0.81
C ALA A 99 14.90 -0.53 -1.52
N VAL A 100 15.82 -0.98 -2.40
CA VAL A 100 16.68 -0.10 -3.20
C VAL A 100 15.85 0.79 -4.13
N LEU A 101 14.81 0.24 -4.78
CA LEU A 101 13.91 1.01 -5.64
C LEU A 101 13.07 2.02 -4.86
N ILE A 102 12.61 1.68 -3.65
CA ILE A 102 11.92 2.64 -2.76
C ILE A 102 12.85 3.82 -2.46
N ILE A 103 14.12 3.56 -2.13
CA ILE A 103 15.11 4.61 -1.86
C ILE A 103 15.32 5.47 -3.11
N PHE A 104 15.49 4.83 -4.28
CA PHE A 104 15.64 5.52 -5.56
C PHE A 104 14.46 6.45 -5.85
N VAL A 105 13.22 5.95 -5.76
CA VAL A 105 11.99 6.72 -6.02
C VAL A 105 11.88 7.92 -5.07
N ASN A 106 12.06 7.70 -3.77
CA ASN A 106 11.97 8.77 -2.79
C ASN A 106 13.09 9.80 -2.97
N ALA A 107 14.32 9.38 -3.26
CA ALA A 107 15.43 10.28 -3.54
C ALA A 107 15.15 11.14 -4.77
N THR A 108 14.65 10.56 -5.86
CA THR A 108 14.20 11.30 -7.05
C THR A 108 13.18 12.37 -6.69
N ILE A 109 12.13 11.99 -5.96
CA ILE A 109 11.03 12.92 -5.63
C ILE A 109 11.53 14.05 -4.72
N ILE A 110 12.30 13.72 -3.68
CA ILE A 110 12.89 14.70 -2.77
C ILE A 110 13.77 15.70 -3.53
N ILE A 111 14.60 15.21 -4.45
CA ILE A 111 15.46 16.06 -5.28
C ILE A 111 14.62 16.99 -6.18
N GLU A 112 13.52 16.51 -6.76
CA GLU A 112 12.62 17.33 -7.58
C GLU A 112 11.91 18.42 -6.77
N PHE A 113 11.49 18.13 -5.54
CA PHE A 113 10.96 19.13 -4.60
C PHE A 113 12.03 20.16 -4.22
N TYR A 114 13.23 19.70 -3.89
CA TYR A 114 14.34 20.58 -3.50
C TYR A 114 14.74 21.52 -4.65
N ARG A 115 14.92 20.99 -5.86
CA ARG A 115 15.29 21.78 -7.04
C ARG A 115 14.21 22.77 -7.42
N GLY A 116 12.94 22.35 -7.43
CA GLY A 116 11.81 23.23 -7.73
C GLY A 116 11.69 24.37 -6.71
N THR A 117 11.86 24.06 -5.42
CA THR A 117 11.78 25.05 -4.34
C THR A 117 12.94 26.03 -4.41
N SER A 118 14.16 25.53 -4.60
CA SER A 118 15.38 26.33 -4.68
C SER A 118 15.38 27.26 -5.90
N ALA A 119 14.89 26.79 -7.05
CA ALA A 119 14.75 27.61 -8.24
C ALA A 119 13.76 28.75 -8.01
N ARG A 120 12.59 28.48 -7.39
CA ARG A 120 11.61 29.52 -7.05
C ARG A 120 12.17 30.55 -6.09
N HIS A 121 12.84 30.11 -5.03
CA HIS A 121 13.49 31.00 -4.05
C HIS A 121 14.45 31.97 -4.75
N ARG A 122 15.35 31.46 -5.61
CA ARG A 122 16.34 32.28 -6.32
C ARG A 122 15.71 33.22 -7.35
N MET A 123 14.70 32.77 -8.09
CA MET A 123 14.10 33.56 -9.17
C MET A 123 13.13 34.63 -8.68
N ARG A 124 12.50 34.44 -7.51
CA ARG A 124 11.42 35.31 -7.00
C ARG A 124 11.72 35.97 -5.66
N GLY A 125 12.84 35.65 -5.01
CA GLY A 125 13.16 36.15 -3.68
C GLY A 125 12.20 35.69 -2.57
N GLU A 126 11.34 34.71 -2.84
CA GLU A 126 10.39 34.15 -1.86
C GLU A 126 11.14 33.36 -0.78
N GLY A 127 10.76 33.47 0.51
CA GLY A 127 11.32 32.58 1.55
C GLY A 127 11.08 31.09 1.25
N TYR A 128 11.95 30.19 1.73
CA TYR A 128 11.91 28.76 1.37
C TYR A 128 10.55 28.08 1.59
N LEU A 129 9.87 28.38 2.71
CA LEU A 129 8.56 27.82 3.01
C LEU A 129 7.50 28.29 2.00
N THR A 130 7.51 29.58 1.68
CA THR A 130 6.61 30.19 0.69
C THR A 130 6.89 29.68 -0.72
N ALA A 131 8.17 29.51 -1.07
CA ALA A 131 8.57 28.94 -2.34
C ALA A 131 8.06 27.49 -2.48
N PHE A 132 8.15 26.68 -1.41
CA PHE A 132 7.68 25.30 -1.39
C PHE A 132 6.15 25.20 -1.51
N THR A 133 5.40 25.97 -0.72
CA THR A 133 3.93 25.96 -0.79
C THR A 133 3.44 26.44 -2.16
N ASN A 134 4.01 27.53 -2.67
CA ASN A 134 3.68 28.05 -4.00
C ASN A 134 4.07 27.06 -5.11
N LEU A 135 5.15 26.30 -4.96
CA LEU A 135 5.54 25.27 -5.92
C LEU A 135 4.44 24.23 -6.10
N ILE A 136 3.90 23.73 -4.97
CA ILE A 136 2.81 22.75 -4.96
C ILE A 136 1.53 23.36 -5.53
N TRP A 137 1.09 24.50 -5.00
CA TRP A 137 -0.21 25.10 -5.36
C TRP A 137 -0.27 25.66 -6.78
N LYS A 138 0.87 26.08 -7.36
CA LYS A 138 0.94 26.54 -8.76
C LYS A 138 1.15 25.40 -9.76
N ASN A 139 1.61 24.23 -9.31
CA ASN A 139 1.87 23.06 -10.17
C ASN A 139 1.24 21.79 -9.59
N LYS A 140 -0.04 21.90 -9.21
CA LYS A 140 -0.80 20.89 -8.47
C LYS A 140 -0.70 19.49 -9.07
N ARG A 141 -0.89 19.36 -10.38
CA ARG A 141 -0.81 18.05 -11.08
C ARG A 141 0.55 17.37 -10.93
N ARG A 142 1.64 18.13 -11.06
CA ARG A 142 3.00 17.57 -11.00
C ARG A 142 3.37 17.18 -9.57
N TYR A 143 3.29 18.13 -8.63
CA TYR A 143 3.75 17.89 -7.27
C TYR A 143 2.74 17.10 -6.42
N GLY A 144 1.44 17.21 -6.69
CA GLY A 144 0.43 16.29 -6.15
C GLY A 144 0.63 14.86 -6.65
N GLY A 145 0.98 14.68 -7.94
CA GLY A 145 1.38 13.39 -8.49
C GLY A 145 2.62 12.80 -7.80
N TYR A 146 3.62 13.62 -7.48
CA TYR A 146 4.78 13.17 -6.70
C TYR A 146 4.42 12.72 -5.28
N ILE A 147 3.48 13.40 -4.61
CA ILE A 147 2.97 12.96 -3.30
C ILE A 147 2.29 11.59 -3.43
N ILE A 148 1.49 11.37 -4.47
CA ILE A 148 0.88 10.07 -4.75
C ILE A 148 1.96 9.00 -4.97
N HIS A 149 3.03 9.31 -5.70
CA HIS A 149 4.14 8.38 -5.92
C HIS A 149 4.91 8.01 -4.64
N ILE A 150 5.07 8.94 -3.70
CA ILE A 150 5.57 8.62 -2.35
C ILE A 150 4.63 7.60 -1.68
N GLY A 151 3.32 7.84 -1.75
CA GLY A 151 2.31 6.89 -1.25
C GLY A 151 2.43 5.50 -1.89
N VAL A 152 2.61 5.42 -3.22
CA VAL A 152 2.85 4.14 -3.89
C VAL A 152 4.14 3.47 -3.38
N ALA A 153 5.24 4.21 -3.21
CA ALA A 153 6.46 3.65 -2.62
C ALA A 153 6.24 3.10 -1.19
N MET A 154 5.34 3.71 -0.40
CA MET A 154 4.95 3.21 0.92
C MET A 154 4.10 1.93 0.86
N ILE A 155 3.31 1.72 -0.19
CA ILE A 155 2.64 0.43 -0.45
C ILE A 155 3.69 -0.67 -0.65
N PHE A 156 4.71 -0.40 -1.48
CA PHE A 156 5.80 -1.35 -1.68
C PHE A 156 6.63 -1.60 -0.40
N MET A 157 6.69 -0.62 0.52
CA MET A 157 7.29 -0.81 1.84
C MET A 157 6.53 -1.86 2.67
N ALA A 158 5.21 -1.95 2.55
CA ALA A 158 4.44 -3.02 3.19
C ALA A 158 4.73 -4.39 2.55
N PHE A 159 4.89 -4.45 1.22
CA PHE A 159 5.23 -5.68 0.51
C PHE A 159 6.63 -6.21 0.86
N LEU A 160 7.56 -5.33 1.24
CA LEU A 160 8.88 -5.72 1.76
C LEU A 160 8.77 -6.69 2.95
N GLY A 161 7.72 -6.58 3.76
CA GLY A 161 7.49 -7.43 4.93
C GLY A 161 6.98 -8.83 4.60
N GLY A 162 6.48 -9.06 3.39
CA GLY A 162 5.82 -10.32 2.98
C GLY A 162 6.67 -11.57 3.23
N PRO A 163 7.92 -11.64 2.73
CA PRO A 163 8.80 -12.78 2.97
C PRO A 163 9.17 -13.03 4.43
N PHE A 164 9.06 -12.01 5.28
CA PHE A 164 9.38 -12.06 6.71
C PHE A 164 8.14 -12.33 7.58
N LYS A 165 7.00 -12.63 6.96
CA LYS A 165 5.77 -12.99 7.65
C LYS A 165 5.94 -14.32 8.40
N LEU A 166 5.57 -14.31 9.68
CA LEU A 166 5.53 -15.53 10.51
C LEU A 166 4.09 -15.98 10.71
N THR A 167 3.85 -17.29 10.70
CA THR A 167 2.55 -17.90 10.96
C THR A 167 2.72 -19.07 11.92
N VAL A 168 1.89 -19.14 12.96
CA VAL A 168 1.79 -20.29 13.85
C VAL A 168 0.32 -20.62 14.04
N GLU A 169 -0.01 -21.90 13.97
CA GLU A 169 -1.35 -22.43 14.23
C GLU A 169 -1.24 -23.49 15.33
N LYS A 170 -1.94 -23.29 16.44
CA LYS A 170 -1.86 -24.18 17.60
C LYS A 170 -3.13 -24.12 18.44
N THR A 171 -3.56 -25.27 18.93
CA THR A 171 -4.60 -25.39 19.94
C THR A 171 -3.99 -25.20 21.33
N LEU A 172 -4.57 -24.32 22.13
CA LEU A 172 -4.09 -23.98 23.47
C LEU A 172 -5.18 -24.16 24.53
N LYS A 173 -4.75 -24.45 25.77
CA LYS A 173 -5.56 -24.35 26.99
C LYS A 173 -5.32 -23.02 27.71
N PRO A 174 -6.27 -22.49 28.51
CA PRO A 174 -6.01 -21.38 29.40
C PRO A 174 -4.76 -21.62 30.25
N GLY A 175 -3.92 -20.59 30.39
CA GLY A 175 -2.61 -20.63 31.02
C GLY A 175 -1.46 -21.09 30.11
N GLN A 176 -1.73 -21.69 28.96
CA GLN A 176 -0.66 -22.08 28.02
C GLN A 176 -0.19 -20.91 27.17
N SER A 177 1.05 -21.01 26.73
CA SER A 177 1.69 -20.01 25.87
C SER A 177 2.21 -20.59 24.57
N LEU A 178 2.31 -19.74 23.56
CA LEU A 178 3.04 -20.01 22.32
C LEU A 178 4.01 -18.87 22.02
N THR A 179 5.12 -19.20 21.38
CA THR A 179 6.11 -18.22 20.96
C THR A 179 6.06 -18.05 19.45
N ILE A 180 6.04 -16.81 18.97
CA ILE A 180 6.08 -16.47 17.55
C ILE A 180 6.98 -15.23 17.36
N GLY A 181 8.06 -15.37 16.60
CA GLY A 181 9.06 -14.31 16.42
C GLY A 181 9.62 -13.80 17.76
N ASN A 182 9.46 -12.51 18.03
CA ASN A 182 9.88 -11.84 19.26
C ASN A 182 8.79 -11.80 20.34
N TYR A 183 7.70 -12.54 20.18
CA TYR A 183 6.54 -12.51 21.08
C TYR A 183 6.34 -13.83 21.78
N ASN A 184 6.00 -13.74 23.06
CA ASN A 184 5.37 -14.83 23.80
C ASN A 184 3.91 -14.45 24.02
N VAL A 185 3.00 -15.27 23.52
CA VAL A 185 1.56 -15.06 23.64
C VAL A 185 1.01 -16.08 24.63
N VAL A 186 0.30 -15.62 25.64
CA VAL A 186 -0.34 -16.45 26.66
C VAL A 186 -1.85 -16.42 26.43
N PHE A 187 -2.47 -17.59 26.37
CA PHE A 187 -3.93 -17.69 26.41
C PHE A 187 -4.37 -17.59 27.86
N GLU A 188 -5.01 -16.48 28.24
CA GLU A 188 -5.32 -16.17 29.64
C GLU A 188 -6.64 -16.81 30.03
N GLU A 189 -7.71 -16.50 29.30
CA GLU A 189 -9.07 -16.95 29.60
C GLU A 189 -9.93 -16.96 28.33
N MET A 190 -11.01 -17.73 28.38
CA MET A 190 -12.07 -17.72 27.39
C MET A 190 -13.39 -17.50 28.09
N PHE A 191 -14.24 -16.69 27.49
CA PHE A 191 -15.54 -16.37 28.03
C PHE A 191 -16.57 -16.32 26.89
N GLU A 192 -17.80 -16.64 27.26
CA GLU A 192 -18.94 -16.67 26.36
C GLU A 192 -20.00 -15.70 26.89
N TYR A 193 -20.59 -14.92 26.00
CA TYR A 193 -21.67 -14.01 26.34
C TYR A 193 -22.62 -13.84 25.16
N GLU A 194 -23.90 -13.65 25.47
CA GLU A 194 -24.93 -13.39 24.47
C GLU A 194 -25.24 -11.90 24.41
N GLN A 195 -25.33 -11.33 23.20
CA GLN A 195 -25.65 -9.92 22.99
C GLN A 195 -26.42 -9.74 21.68
N GLU A 196 -27.56 -9.04 21.68
CA GLU A 196 -28.29 -8.68 20.44
C GLU A 196 -28.60 -9.87 19.50
N LYS A 197 -29.07 -10.99 20.06
CA LYS A 197 -29.36 -12.24 19.33
C LYS A 197 -28.13 -12.87 18.66
N LYS A 198 -26.94 -12.65 19.22
CA LYS A 198 -25.73 -13.36 18.82
C LYS A 198 -25.03 -13.95 20.04
N LEU A 199 -24.54 -15.17 19.90
CA LEU A 199 -23.64 -15.78 20.87
C LEU A 199 -22.21 -15.40 20.52
N THR A 200 -21.46 -14.83 21.47
CA THR A 200 -20.06 -14.47 21.24
C THR A 200 -19.15 -15.28 22.16
N ILE A 201 -18.23 -16.02 21.55
CA ILE A 201 -17.14 -16.70 22.26
C ILE A 201 -15.88 -15.88 22.04
N ALA A 202 -15.24 -15.45 23.12
CA ALA A 202 -14.07 -14.59 23.09
C ALA A 202 -12.91 -15.21 23.88
N ALA A 203 -11.68 -14.99 23.42
CA ALA A 203 -10.48 -15.40 24.12
C ALA A 203 -9.62 -14.18 24.44
N THR A 204 -9.14 -14.06 25.68
CA THR A 204 -8.18 -13.05 26.10
C THR A 204 -6.76 -13.59 25.92
N MET A 205 -5.96 -12.90 25.13
CA MET A 205 -4.56 -13.26 24.87
C MET A 205 -3.63 -12.16 25.40
N GLY A 206 -2.76 -12.52 26.34
CA GLY A 206 -1.68 -11.66 26.80
C GLY A 206 -0.50 -11.70 25.84
N VAL A 207 -0.04 -10.54 25.37
CA VAL A 207 1.12 -10.45 24.47
C VAL A 207 2.32 -9.92 25.26
N PHE A 208 3.40 -10.68 25.29
CA PHE A 208 4.63 -10.35 26.00
C PHE A 208 5.81 -10.27 25.03
N ASP A 209 6.73 -9.36 25.31
CA ASP A 209 8.01 -9.31 24.61
C ASP A 209 8.91 -10.47 25.08
N LYS A 210 9.42 -11.26 24.14
CA LYS A 210 10.20 -12.47 24.46
C LYS A 210 11.50 -12.16 25.22
N LYS A 211 12.15 -11.03 24.95
CA LYS A 211 13.46 -10.69 25.52
C LYS A 211 13.31 -10.03 26.89
N SER A 212 12.49 -9.00 26.97
CA SER A 212 12.28 -8.21 28.19
C SER A 212 11.24 -8.81 29.14
N LYS A 213 10.46 -9.80 28.68
CA LYS A 213 9.31 -10.40 29.41
C LYS A 213 8.23 -9.39 29.81
N LYS A 214 8.28 -8.16 29.29
CA LYS A 214 7.31 -7.11 29.58
C LYS A 214 6.00 -7.39 28.83
N ARG A 215 4.86 -7.20 29.50
CA ARG A 215 3.54 -7.24 28.85
C ARG A 215 3.42 -6.05 27.89
N LEU A 216 3.24 -6.34 26.62
CA LEU A 216 3.09 -5.37 25.54
C LEU A 216 1.63 -4.98 25.30
N GLY A 217 0.69 -5.75 25.85
CA GLY A 217 -0.74 -5.50 25.78
C GLY A 217 -1.55 -6.79 25.87
N THR A 218 -2.85 -6.66 25.62
CA THR A 218 -3.82 -7.74 25.61
C THR A 218 -4.67 -7.61 24.36
N VAL A 219 -5.00 -8.72 23.73
CA VAL A 219 -5.85 -8.76 22.55
C VAL A 219 -6.96 -9.78 22.76
N THR A 220 -8.15 -9.48 22.24
CA THR A 220 -9.34 -10.32 22.50
C THR A 220 -9.99 -10.72 21.17
N PRO A 221 -9.46 -11.72 20.45
CA PRO A 221 -10.12 -12.27 19.28
C PRO A 221 -11.42 -12.99 19.67
N ARG A 222 -12.42 -12.98 18.77
CA ARG A 222 -13.76 -13.50 19.07
C ARG A 222 -14.39 -14.19 17.87
N LYS A 223 -15.28 -15.13 18.16
CA LYS A 223 -16.18 -15.78 17.21
C LYS A 223 -17.61 -15.41 17.60
N GLU A 224 -18.35 -14.85 16.66
CA GLU A 224 -19.74 -14.43 16.83
C GLU A 224 -20.63 -15.39 16.03
N PHE A 225 -21.67 -15.94 16.66
CA PHE A 225 -22.68 -16.79 16.04
C PHE A 225 -23.99 -16.02 16.04
N TYR A 226 -24.43 -15.60 14.86
CA TYR A 226 -25.68 -14.87 14.70
C TYR A 226 -26.86 -15.85 14.73
N ALA A 227 -28.03 -15.40 15.19
CA ALA A 227 -29.24 -16.19 15.04
C ALA A 227 -29.60 -16.38 13.54
N PRO A 228 -30.22 -17.52 13.16
CA PRO A 228 -30.66 -17.76 11.78
C PRO A 228 -31.63 -16.67 11.30
N GLN A 229 -31.48 -16.23 10.05
CA GLN A 229 -32.47 -15.36 9.40
C GLN A 229 -33.62 -16.19 8.81
N PRO A 230 -34.82 -15.60 8.55
CA PRO A 230 -35.92 -16.32 7.91
C PRO A 230 -35.48 -16.91 6.55
N GLY A 231 -35.53 -18.24 6.43
CA GLY A 231 -35.05 -18.97 5.24
C GLY A 231 -33.65 -19.60 5.39
N GLU A 232 -32.94 -19.37 6.50
CA GLU A 232 -31.69 -20.05 6.85
C GLU A 232 -31.93 -21.09 7.95
N GLU A 233 -31.41 -22.30 7.79
CA GLU A 233 -31.50 -23.37 8.80
C GLU A 233 -30.54 -23.14 9.99
N GLN A 234 -29.43 -22.44 9.75
CA GLN A 234 -28.40 -22.14 10.74
C GLN A 234 -27.89 -20.72 10.54
N GLY A 235 -27.57 -20.03 11.65
CA GLY A 235 -27.00 -18.70 11.58
C GLY A 235 -25.52 -18.71 11.20
N GLN A 236 -25.07 -17.66 10.52
CA GLN A 236 -23.72 -17.61 9.97
C GLN A 236 -22.68 -17.22 11.04
N PRO A 237 -21.60 -18.01 11.21
CA PRO A 237 -20.55 -17.66 12.16
C PRO A 237 -19.60 -16.62 11.56
N TRP A 238 -19.28 -15.58 12.32
CA TRP A 238 -18.35 -14.50 11.95
C TRP A 238 -17.14 -14.47 12.88
N THR A 239 -15.93 -14.35 12.34
CA THR A 239 -14.71 -14.21 13.16
C THR A 239 -14.28 -12.75 13.24
N ARG A 240 -14.24 -12.19 14.46
CA ARG A 240 -13.54 -10.92 14.72
C ARG A 240 -12.08 -11.19 15.06
N VAL A 241 -11.22 -10.92 14.09
CA VAL A 241 -9.76 -10.98 14.24
C VAL A 241 -9.32 -9.86 15.18
N ALA A 242 -8.53 -10.19 16.19
CA ALA A 242 -7.87 -9.16 17.00
C ALA A 242 -6.53 -8.80 16.39
N VAL A 243 -6.20 -7.50 16.40
CA VAL A 243 -4.98 -6.98 15.79
C VAL A 243 -4.26 -6.10 16.80
N ARG A 244 -2.96 -6.34 16.98
CA ARG A 244 -2.05 -5.43 17.66
C ARG A 244 -1.06 -4.87 16.64
N SER A 245 -1.24 -3.61 16.28
CA SER A 245 -0.37 -2.94 15.32
C SER A 245 0.76 -2.16 15.99
N SER A 246 1.94 -2.19 15.40
CA SER A 246 3.08 -1.34 15.76
C SER A 246 3.65 -0.65 14.52
N ALA A 247 4.68 0.19 14.68
CA ALA A 247 5.35 0.79 13.52
C ALA A 247 6.16 -0.24 12.70
N LYS A 248 6.58 -1.34 13.33
CA LYS A 248 7.44 -2.37 12.73
C LYS A 248 6.64 -3.52 12.15
N GLU A 249 5.62 -3.98 12.87
CA GLU A 249 4.84 -5.17 12.53
C GLU A 249 3.48 -5.19 13.22
N ASP A 250 2.56 -5.93 12.61
CA ASP A 250 1.19 -6.12 13.08
C ASP A 250 0.96 -7.60 13.43
N LEU A 251 0.41 -7.86 14.61
CA LEU A 251 0.08 -9.20 15.08
C LEU A 251 -1.41 -9.44 14.93
N TYR A 252 -1.78 -10.46 14.17
CA TYR A 252 -3.16 -10.85 13.93
C TYR A 252 -3.47 -12.14 14.66
N PHE A 253 -4.62 -12.20 15.30
CA PHE A 253 -5.08 -13.34 16.08
C PHE A 253 -6.43 -13.79 15.54
N ILE A 254 -6.45 -14.97 14.95
CA ILE A 254 -7.68 -15.66 14.54
C ILE A 254 -7.96 -16.72 15.60
N PHE A 255 -9.20 -16.70 16.08
CA PHE A 255 -9.70 -17.60 17.11
C PHE A 255 -10.72 -18.55 16.50
N SER A 256 -10.53 -19.84 16.79
CA SER A 256 -11.42 -20.93 16.40
C SER A 256 -11.75 -21.73 17.67
N PRO A 257 -12.90 -21.47 18.31
CA PRO A 257 -13.31 -22.23 19.50
C PRO A 257 -13.51 -23.70 19.14
N ASP A 258 -13.20 -24.60 20.06
CA ASP A 258 -13.46 -26.03 19.91
C ASP A 258 -14.95 -26.31 20.13
N GLU A 259 -15.57 -27.04 19.21
CA GLU A 259 -16.99 -27.44 19.28
C GLU A 259 -17.20 -28.61 20.24
N THR A 260 -16.14 -29.30 20.68
CA THR A 260 -16.22 -30.50 21.53
C THR A 260 -16.33 -30.22 23.03
N GLY A 261 -16.48 -28.96 23.44
CA GLY A 261 -16.70 -28.57 24.85
C GLY A 261 -15.48 -28.71 25.76
N ARG A 262 -14.31 -29.05 25.21
CA ARG A 262 -13.02 -28.93 25.93
C ARG A 262 -12.69 -27.44 26.04
N GLN A 263 -12.14 -26.99 27.18
CA GLN A 263 -11.60 -25.62 27.31
C GLN A 263 -10.29 -25.45 26.51
N GLU A 264 -10.29 -25.91 25.27
CA GLU A 264 -9.21 -25.83 24.30
C GLU A 264 -9.71 -24.96 23.15
N ALA A 265 -8.83 -24.15 22.56
CA ALA A 265 -9.19 -23.36 21.41
C ALA A 265 -8.05 -23.27 20.41
N GLY A 266 -8.39 -23.33 19.13
CA GLY A 266 -7.47 -23.14 18.02
C GLY A 266 -7.13 -21.66 17.85
N PHE A 267 -5.85 -21.37 17.78
CA PHE A 267 -5.34 -20.03 17.47
C PHE A 267 -4.46 -20.07 16.23
N LYS A 268 -4.74 -19.17 15.29
CA LYS A 268 -3.87 -18.89 14.15
C LYS A 268 -3.36 -17.47 14.26
N ILE A 269 -2.06 -17.33 14.49
CA ILE A 269 -1.41 -16.05 14.76
C ILE A 269 -0.44 -15.72 13.65
N PHE A 270 -0.52 -14.48 13.16
CA PHE A 270 0.38 -13.96 12.13
C PHE A 270 1.18 -12.79 12.68
N VAL A 271 2.45 -12.70 12.31
CA VAL A 271 3.26 -11.49 12.45
C VAL A 271 3.52 -10.96 11.04
N ASN A 272 2.95 -9.81 10.72
CA ASN A 272 3.07 -9.16 9.41
C ASN A 272 3.92 -7.88 9.54
N PRO A 273 5.19 -7.89 9.12
CA PRO A 273 6.03 -6.70 9.13
C PRO A 273 5.50 -5.62 8.18
N PHE A 274 5.70 -4.36 8.55
CA PHE A 274 5.42 -3.14 7.76
C PHE A 274 3.97 -2.92 7.29
N MET A 275 3.01 -3.73 7.74
CA MET A 275 1.62 -3.62 7.26
C MET A 275 0.97 -2.26 7.55
N ARG A 276 1.34 -1.60 8.65
CA ARG A 276 0.87 -0.23 8.97
C ARG A 276 1.18 0.79 7.86
N TRP A 277 2.30 0.63 7.15
CA TRP A 277 2.69 1.56 6.07
C TRP A 277 1.73 1.51 4.87
N MET A 278 1.03 0.39 4.66
CA MET A 278 -0.05 0.29 3.67
C MET A 278 -1.18 1.29 3.97
N TRP A 279 -1.57 1.40 5.23
CA TRP A 279 -2.64 2.32 5.64
C TRP A 279 -2.20 3.78 5.54
N ILE A 280 -0.98 4.07 5.98
CA ILE A 280 -0.41 5.42 5.86
C ILE A 280 -0.31 5.82 4.38
N ALA A 281 0.07 4.89 3.50
CA ALA A 281 0.10 5.12 2.05
C ALA A 281 -1.27 5.57 1.52
N GLY A 282 -2.36 4.92 1.94
CA GLY A 282 -3.73 5.30 1.55
C GLY A 282 -4.05 6.75 1.90
N PHE A 283 -3.67 7.22 3.10
CA PHE A 283 -3.84 8.61 3.50
C PHE A 283 -2.97 9.58 2.67
N VAL A 284 -1.70 9.23 2.44
CA VAL A 284 -0.76 10.06 1.65
C VAL A 284 -1.25 10.19 0.20
N MET A 285 -1.69 9.10 -0.43
CA MET A 285 -2.23 9.12 -1.78
C MET A 285 -3.51 9.93 -1.85
N THR A 286 -4.42 9.77 -0.88
CA THR A 286 -5.65 10.56 -0.81
C THR A 286 -5.33 12.06 -0.72
N PHE A 287 -4.39 12.44 0.14
CA PHE A 287 -3.94 13.83 0.25
C PHE A 287 -3.35 14.36 -1.07
N GLY A 288 -2.49 13.59 -1.74
CA GLY A 288 -1.96 13.95 -3.05
C GLY A 288 -3.06 14.12 -4.11
N THR A 289 -4.05 13.23 -4.12
CA THR A 289 -5.22 13.33 -5.01
C THR A 289 -6.04 14.59 -4.76
N ILE A 290 -6.29 14.95 -3.49
CA ILE A 290 -6.98 16.20 -3.13
C ILE A 290 -6.24 17.41 -3.70
N ILE A 291 -4.90 17.44 -3.61
CA ILE A 291 -4.09 18.52 -4.20
C ILE A 291 -4.26 18.56 -5.73
N VAL A 292 -4.25 17.41 -6.41
CA VAL A 292 -4.36 17.34 -7.88
C VAL A 292 -5.72 17.84 -8.37
N ILE A 293 -6.81 17.48 -7.67
CA ILE A 293 -8.20 17.81 -8.06
C ILE A 293 -8.59 19.23 -7.61
N TRP A 294 -7.85 19.83 -6.68
CA TRP A 294 -8.20 21.14 -6.13
C TRP A 294 -8.35 22.21 -7.22
N PRO A 295 -9.47 22.97 -7.23
CA PRO A 295 -9.75 23.92 -8.29
C PRO A 295 -8.64 24.95 -8.45
N ASP A 296 -8.24 25.19 -9.70
CA ASP A 296 -7.28 26.23 -10.04
C ASP A 296 -7.98 27.37 -10.79
N ASP A 297 -8.06 28.54 -10.17
CA ASP A 297 -8.65 29.72 -10.81
C ASP A 297 -7.82 30.18 -12.02
N GLY A 298 -6.53 29.84 -12.05
CA GLY A 298 -5.64 30.06 -13.20
C GLY A 298 -6.00 29.17 -14.39
N GLU A 299 -6.19 27.87 -14.16
CA GLU A 299 -6.63 26.93 -15.19
C GLU A 299 -8.02 27.28 -15.73
N LYS A 300 -8.98 27.64 -14.85
CA LYS A 300 -10.31 28.13 -15.27
C LYS A 300 -10.20 29.31 -16.23
N ARG A 301 -9.42 30.34 -15.87
CA ARG A 301 -9.21 31.52 -16.74
C ARG A 301 -8.56 31.15 -18.07
N ARG A 302 -7.62 30.20 -18.08
CA ARG A 302 -6.94 29.75 -19.30
C ARG A 302 -7.89 29.01 -20.24
N MET A 303 -8.74 28.14 -19.68
CA MET A 303 -9.79 27.45 -20.44
C MET A 303 -10.82 28.43 -21.00
N THR A 304 -11.26 29.42 -20.22
CA THR A 304 -12.17 30.47 -20.71
C THR A 304 -11.56 31.23 -21.88
N MET A 305 -10.27 31.57 -21.85
CA MET A 305 -9.60 32.23 -22.98
C MET A 305 -9.51 31.35 -24.22
N ILE A 306 -9.26 30.04 -24.08
CA ILE A 306 -9.23 29.10 -25.21
C ILE A 306 -10.61 29.01 -25.86
N TYR A 307 -11.65 28.74 -25.07
CA TYR A 307 -13.02 28.68 -25.58
C TYR A 307 -13.49 29.99 -26.21
N SER A 308 -13.09 31.13 -25.64
CA SER A 308 -13.42 32.44 -26.23
C SER A 308 -12.72 32.66 -27.58
N ARG A 309 -11.49 32.17 -27.73
CA ARG A 309 -10.74 32.26 -28.99
C ARG A 309 -11.27 31.31 -30.05
N GLU A 310 -11.66 30.09 -29.68
CA GLU A 310 -12.32 29.14 -30.57
C GLU A 310 -13.68 29.67 -31.05
N ALA A 311 -14.51 30.18 -30.14
CA ALA A 311 -15.81 30.77 -30.49
C ALA A 311 -15.68 32.02 -31.39
N ALA A 312 -14.61 32.82 -31.25
CA ALA A 312 -14.33 33.92 -32.15
C ALA A 312 -13.93 33.43 -33.55
N SER A 313 -13.09 32.39 -33.63
CA SER A 313 -12.67 31.76 -34.89
C SER A 313 -13.84 31.12 -35.65
N GLU A 314 -14.79 30.49 -34.95
CA GLU A 314 -15.98 29.91 -35.59
C GLU A 314 -16.88 30.99 -36.20
N LYS A 315 -17.07 32.11 -35.50
CA LYS A 315 -17.86 33.26 -36.00
C LYS A 315 -17.25 33.90 -37.23
N ASP A 316 -15.92 34.00 -37.30
CA ASP A 316 -15.24 34.56 -38.47
C ASP A 316 -15.36 33.62 -39.69
N ASN A 317 -15.21 32.31 -39.49
CA ASN A 317 -15.44 31.31 -40.55
C ASN A 317 -16.89 31.28 -41.05
N GLU A 318 -17.86 31.48 -40.16
CA GLU A 318 -19.28 31.52 -40.53
C GLU A 318 -19.62 32.77 -41.35
N LYS A 319 -19.04 33.93 -41.01
CA LYS A 319 -19.16 35.15 -41.81
C LYS A 319 -18.53 35.01 -43.19
N GLU A 320 -17.37 34.36 -43.29
CA GLU A 320 -16.67 34.16 -44.56
C GLU A 320 -17.48 33.24 -45.50
N LYS A 321 -18.15 32.22 -44.95
CA LYS A 321 -19.09 31.35 -45.70
C LYS A 321 -20.37 32.05 -46.17
N VAL A 322 -20.85 33.07 -45.46
CA VAL A 322 -22.05 33.84 -45.86
C VAL A 322 -21.72 34.86 -46.96
N LEU A 323 -20.45 35.25 -47.09
CA LEU A 323 -19.97 36.20 -48.10
C LEU A 323 -19.49 35.53 -49.39
N SER A 324 -19.33 34.19 -49.41
CA SER A 324 -19.00 33.36 -50.58
C SER A 324 -20.24 32.76 -51.22
#